data_AF-A0A372RF87-F1
#
_entry.id   AF-A0A372RF87-F1
#
_cell.length_a   1.000
_cell.length_b   1.000
_cell.length_c   1.000
_cell.angle_alpha   90.00
_cell.angle_beta   90.00
_cell.angle_gamma   90.00
#
_symmetry.space_group_name_H-M   'P 1'
#
loop_
_entity.id
_entity.type
_entity.pdbx_description
1 polymer ?
#
loop_
_entity_poly.entity_id
_entity_poly.type
_entity_poly.pdbx_seq_one_letter_code
_entity_poly.pdbx_strand_id
1 'polypeptide(L)'
;MIKPRILANNYKKISIILNKINKNKINTPLVGPVLIGSRAAKWHVSSFREPNYWDLIATPLQTTLFINKVKESRAFFNNINLIHYPGGGLKLVGECIERSTSEKPISFDIELVSDKVDLRNMKPNVNLNKEENVKEDVNNSKDNIQDDINNIEFEKINNICPKISSLMILEMCQNIKDK
;
A
#
# COMPACT_ATOMS: atom_id res chain seq x y z
N MET A 1 9.37 -6.01 21.06
CA MET A 1 8.78 -5.29 19.92
C MET A 1 8.52 -6.29 18.81
N ILE A 2 7.30 -6.39 18.28
CA ILE A 2 7.01 -7.33 17.19
C ILE A 2 7.62 -6.75 15.90
N LYS A 3 8.40 -7.56 15.17
CA LYS A 3 9.07 -7.11 13.94
C LYS A 3 8.05 -6.86 12.81
N PRO A 4 8.31 -5.89 11.92
CA PRO A 4 7.57 -5.76 10.66
C PRO A 4 7.61 -7.06 9.85
N ARG A 5 6.55 -7.33 9.08
CA ARG A 5 6.40 -8.54 8.28
C ARG A 5 6.16 -8.18 6.82
N ILE A 6 6.97 -8.71 5.91
CA ILE A 6 6.71 -8.62 4.47
C ILE A 6 5.59 -9.61 4.15
N LEU A 7 4.43 -9.10 3.74
CA LEU A 7 3.28 -9.93 3.36
C LEU A 7 3.34 -10.38 1.90
N ALA A 8 3.99 -9.58 1.04
CA ALA A 8 4.24 -9.91 -0.36
C ALA A 8 5.33 -9.00 -0.93
N ASN A 9 6.08 -9.52 -1.90
CA ASN A 9 7.23 -8.86 -2.55
C ASN A 9 7.08 -8.73 -4.08
N ASN A 10 5.89 -8.96 -4.62
CA ASN A 10 5.60 -8.77 -6.04
C ASN A 10 4.17 -8.25 -6.24
N TYR A 11 3.98 -7.44 -7.27
CA TYR A 11 2.72 -6.74 -7.50
C TYR A 11 1.51 -7.69 -7.65
N LYS A 12 1.67 -8.91 -8.19
CA LYS A 12 0.57 -9.86 -8.36
C LYS A 12 0.01 -10.31 -7.02
N LYS A 13 0.88 -10.78 -6.11
CA LYS A 13 0.49 -11.18 -4.74
C LYS A 13 -0.09 -9.99 -3.97
N ILE A 14 0.55 -8.82 -4.10
CA ILE A 14 0.10 -7.58 -3.47
C ILE A 14 -1.33 -7.24 -3.93
N SER A 15 -1.62 -7.26 -5.23
CA SER A 15 -2.97 -7.00 -5.74
C SER A 15 -4.02 -7.95 -5.18
N ILE A 16 -3.71 -9.24 -5.00
CA ILE A 16 -4.65 -10.21 -4.40
C ILE A 16 -4.96 -9.81 -2.96
N ILE A 17 -3.94 -9.49 -2.15
CA ILE A 17 -4.11 -9.06 -0.75
C ILE A 17 -4.96 -7.78 -0.69
N LEU A 18 -4.65 -6.76 -1.49
CA LEU A 18 -5.39 -5.50 -1.54
C LEU A 18 -6.85 -5.70 -1.95
N ASN A 19 -7.11 -6.58 -2.93
CA ASN A 19 -8.46 -6.91 -3.36
C ASN A 19 -9.24 -7.67 -2.28
N LYS A 20 -8.59 -8.54 -1.51
CA LYS A 20 -9.20 -9.23 -0.36
C LYS A 20 -9.62 -8.24 0.72
N ILE A 21 -8.76 -7.27 1.06
CA ILE A 21 -9.08 -6.19 1.99
C ILE A 21 -10.31 -5.39 1.51
N ASN A 22 -10.45 -5.26 0.19
CA ASN A 22 -11.51 -4.49 -0.46
C ASN A 22 -12.84 -5.24 -0.71
N LYS A 23 -12.97 -6.52 -0.34
CA LYS A 23 -14.01 -7.46 -0.88
C LYS A 23 -15.49 -7.10 -0.59
N ASN A 24 -15.81 -6.05 0.16
CA ASN A 24 -17.19 -5.67 0.55
C ASN A 24 -17.58 -4.22 0.20
N LYS A 25 -17.24 -3.73 -1.00
CA LYS A 25 -17.50 -2.32 -1.37
C LYS A 25 -18.92 -2.06 -1.88
N ILE A 26 -19.48 -0.96 -1.37
CA ILE A 26 -20.32 -0.06 -2.15
C ILE A 26 -19.36 0.97 -2.77
N ASN A 27 -19.49 1.26 -4.06
CA ASN A 27 -18.67 2.27 -4.75
C ASN A 27 -18.92 3.66 -4.13
N THR A 28 -18.17 4.01 -3.10
CA THR A 28 -18.09 5.40 -2.62
C THR A 28 -17.30 6.23 -3.63
N PRO A 29 -17.64 7.52 -3.81
CA PRO A 29 -16.93 8.41 -4.73
C PRO A 29 -15.43 8.34 -4.50
N LEU A 30 -14.70 8.05 -5.58
CA LEU A 30 -13.28 7.79 -5.53
C LEU A 30 -12.54 9.12 -5.53
N VAL A 31 -12.09 9.54 -4.36
CA VAL A 31 -11.18 10.68 -4.27
C VAL A 31 -9.73 10.17 -4.44
N GLY A 32 -8.78 11.03 -4.81
CA GLY A 32 -7.38 10.66 -5.06
C GLY A 32 -6.58 10.31 -3.80
N PRO A 33 -5.41 9.66 -3.94
CA PRO A 33 -4.46 9.50 -2.84
C PRO A 33 -3.91 10.87 -2.38
N VAL A 34 -3.48 10.97 -1.13
CA VAL A 34 -2.91 12.21 -0.57
C VAL A 34 -1.40 12.17 -0.63
N LEU A 35 -0.81 13.18 -1.28
CA LEU A 35 0.64 13.42 -1.21
C LEU A 35 1.00 14.00 0.16
N ILE A 36 2.05 13.49 0.77
CA ILE A 36 2.60 14.01 2.02
C ILE A 36 4.11 14.28 1.88
N GLY A 37 4.72 14.82 2.95
CA GLY A 37 6.16 15.04 3.02
C GLY A 37 6.66 16.11 2.04
N SER A 38 7.90 15.94 1.56
CA SER A 38 8.57 16.93 0.70
C SER A 38 7.86 17.19 -0.63
N ARG A 39 7.16 16.18 -1.18
CA ARG A 39 6.35 16.32 -2.40
C ARG A 39 5.20 17.30 -2.19
N ALA A 40 4.47 17.12 -1.09
CA ALA A 40 3.38 18.02 -0.73
C ALA A 40 3.92 19.44 -0.46
N ALA A 41 5.06 19.56 0.23
CA ALA A 41 5.70 20.85 0.47
C ALA A 41 6.09 21.56 -0.84
N LYS A 42 6.71 20.84 -1.80
CA LYS A 42 7.07 21.36 -3.12
C LYS A 42 5.87 21.83 -3.94
N TRP A 43 4.74 21.13 -3.84
CA TRP A 43 3.51 21.52 -4.51
C TRP A 43 3.00 22.88 -4.02
N HIS A 44 3.10 23.15 -2.71
CA HIS A 44 2.66 24.42 -2.12
C HIS A 44 3.71 25.53 -2.16
N VAL A 45 5.00 25.17 -2.15
CA VAL A 45 6.13 26.11 -2.08
C VAL A 45 7.11 25.77 -3.20
N SER A 46 7.07 26.54 -4.29
CA SER A 46 7.86 26.27 -5.50
C SER A 46 9.38 26.29 -5.26
N SER A 47 9.85 27.08 -4.29
CA SER A 47 11.26 27.17 -3.87
C SER A 47 11.73 26.01 -2.98
N PHE A 48 10.83 25.09 -2.59
CA PHE A 48 11.22 23.90 -1.85
C PHE A 48 12.15 23.02 -2.71
N ARG A 49 13.04 22.28 -2.07
CA ARG A 49 13.97 21.38 -2.77
C ARG A 49 13.23 20.33 -3.60
N GLU A 50 13.87 19.83 -4.66
CA GLU A 50 13.29 18.76 -5.47
C GLU A 50 13.08 17.49 -4.63
N PRO A 51 11.87 16.90 -4.63
CA PRO A 51 11.59 15.70 -3.87
C PRO A 51 12.20 14.45 -4.52
N ASN A 52 12.95 13.69 -3.73
CA ASN A 52 13.62 12.46 -4.16
C ASN A 52 12.79 11.18 -3.94
N TYR A 53 11.60 11.27 -3.34
CA TYR A 53 10.71 10.14 -3.06
C TYR A 53 9.24 10.54 -3.22
N TRP A 54 8.35 9.55 -3.34
CA TRP A 54 6.89 9.68 -3.30
C TRP A 54 6.36 9.17 -1.97
N ASP A 55 5.97 10.08 -1.06
CA ASP A 55 5.23 9.69 0.14
C ASP A 55 3.74 9.95 -0.07
N LEU A 56 2.94 8.90 0.11
CA LEU A 56 1.51 8.90 -0.15
C LEU A 56 0.76 8.28 1.01
N ILE A 57 -0.44 8.78 1.26
CA ILE A 57 -1.47 8.07 2.01
C ILE A 57 -2.56 7.65 1.04
N ALA A 58 -2.90 6.36 1.03
CA ALA A 58 -3.87 5.83 0.09
C ALA A 58 -4.74 4.72 0.70
N THR A 59 -5.93 4.54 0.18
CA THR A 59 -6.75 3.36 0.47
C THR A 59 -6.21 2.14 -0.29
N PRO A 60 -6.50 0.91 0.16
CA PRO A 60 -6.17 -0.28 -0.60
C PRO A 60 -6.69 -0.26 -2.06
N LEU A 61 -7.82 0.44 -2.33
CA LEU A 61 -8.31 0.64 -3.70
C LEU A 61 -7.38 1.51 -4.53
N GLN A 62 -7.02 2.68 -3.99
CA GLN A 62 -6.16 3.64 -4.66
C GLN A 62 -4.77 3.03 -4.90
N THR A 63 -4.26 2.25 -3.95
CA THR A 63 -3.02 1.49 -4.11
C THR A 63 -3.11 0.46 -5.24
N THR A 64 -4.22 -0.27 -5.38
CA THR A 64 -4.43 -1.16 -6.53
C THR A 64 -4.44 -0.39 -7.86
N LEU A 65 -5.10 0.78 -7.90
CA LEU A 65 -5.11 1.63 -9.10
C LEU A 65 -3.72 2.18 -9.44
N PHE A 66 -2.93 2.58 -8.44
CA PHE A 66 -1.54 2.97 -8.62
C PHE A 66 -0.72 1.85 -9.27
N ILE A 67 -0.83 0.62 -8.74
CA ILE A 67 -0.13 -0.55 -9.30
C ILE A 67 -0.52 -0.78 -10.77
N ASN A 68 -1.80 -0.65 -11.11
CA ASN A 68 -2.27 -0.82 -12.48
C ASN A 68 -1.73 0.28 -13.41
N LYS A 69 -1.77 1.54 -12.97
CA LYS A 69 -1.22 2.66 -13.75
C LYS A 69 0.27 2.49 -14.07
N VAL A 70 1.08 2.08 -13.09
CA VAL A 70 2.52 1.83 -13.32
C VAL A 70 2.73 0.73 -14.36
N LYS A 71 1.91 -0.34 -14.32
CA LYS A 71 1.97 -1.43 -15.32
C LYS A 71 1.60 -0.96 -16.72
N GLU A 72 0.66 -0.02 -16.83
CA GLU A 72 0.23 0.55 -18.11
C GLU A 72 1.24 1.57 -18.65
N SER A 73 2.00 2.25 -17.78
CA SER A 73 2.86 3.40 -18.13
C SER A 73 4.26 3.07 -18.65
N ARG A 74 4.51 1.84 -19.13
CA ARG A 74 5.86 1.34 -19.55
C ARG A 74 6.93 1.42 -18.45
N ALA A 75 6.53 1.67 -17.21
CA ALA A 75 7.39 1.64 -16.04
C ALA A 75 7.39 0.23 -15.45
N PHE A 76 8.38 -0.06 -14.60
CA PHE A 76 8.42 -1.31 -13.85
C PHE A 76 8.78 -1.05 -12.39
N PHE A 77 8.33 -1.97 -11.55
CA PHE A 77 8.64 -1.95 -10.12
C PHE A 77 9.99 -2.58 -9.85
N ASN A 78 10.76 -1.95 -8.98
CA ASN A 78 11.94 -2.53 -8.35
C ASN A 78 11.70 -2.63 -6.83
N ASN A 79 12.05 -3.78 -6.23
CA ASN A 79 11.95 -4.04 -4.78
C ASN A 79 10.59 -3.69 -4.12
N ILE A 80 9.47 -3.98 -4.80
CA ILE A 80 8.12 -3.69 -4.26
C ILE A 80 7.76 -4.63 -3.13
N ASN A 81 7.44 -4.10 -1.95
CA ASN A 81 7.06 -4.86 -0.77
C ASN A 81 5.81 -4.29 -0.11
N LEU A 82 4.85 -5.16 0.19
CA LEU A 82 3.72 -4.86 1.07
C LEU A 82 4.10 -5.33 2.48
N ILE A 83 4.26 -4.39 3.41
CA ILE A 83 4.80 -4.63 4.74
C ILE A 83 3.76 -4.27 5.80
N HIS A 84 3.47 -5.23 6.67
CA HIS A 84 2.66 -4.99 7.87
C HIS A 84 3.57 -4.65 9.05
N TYR A 85 3.32 -3.50 9.66
CA TYR A 85 3.95 -3.04 10.89
C TYR A 85 2.94 -3.24 12.03
N PRO A 86 3.11 -4.24 12.91
CA PRO A 86 2.18 -4.48 14.02
C PRO A 86 1.99 -3.21 14.87
N GLY A 87 0.73 -2.77 15.02
CA GLY A 87 0.38 -1.51 15.70
C GLY A 87 0.60 -0.23 14.86
N GLY A 88 1.41 -0.31 13.80
CA GLY A 88 1.74 0.80 12.89
C GLY A 88 0.91 0.87 11.62
N GLY A 89 0.45 -0.27 11.09
CA GLY A 89 -0.40 -0.31 9.90
C GLY A 89 0.20 -1.13 8.75
N LEU A 90 -0.28 -0.86 7.54
CA LEU A 90 0.13 -1.53 6.32
C LEU A 90 0.77 -0.50 5.37
N LYS A 91 1.92 -0.82 4.79
CA LYS A 91 2.64 0.06 3.86
C LYS A 91 3.02 -0.67 2.59
N LEU A 92 2.92 0.01 1.46
CA LEU A 92 3.49 -0.44 0.19
C LEU A 92 4.72 0.42 -0.09
N VAL A 93 5.90 -0.21 -0.10
CA VAL A 93 7.17 0.46 -0.39
C VAL A 93 7.79 -0.12 -1.64
N GLY A 94 8.58 0.66 -2.35
CA GLY A 94 9.32 0.18 -3.51
C GLY A 94 9.86 1.32 -4.35
N GLU A 95 10.28 0.99 -5.56
CA GLU A 95 10.77 1.94 -6.54
C GLU A 95 10.06 1.75 -7.87
N CYS A 96 9.84 2.86 -8.57
CA CYS A 96 9.34 2.90 -9.92
C CYS A 96 10.47 3.34 -10.85
N ILE A 97 10.73 2.57 -11.91
CA ILE A 97 11.72 2.92 -12.93
C ILE A 97 10.96 3.17 -14.23
N GLU A 98 10.97 4.42 -14.68
CA GLU A 98 10.39 4.83 -15.96
C GLU A 98 11.42 4.70 -17.08
N ARG A 99 11.13 3.86 -18.08
CA ARG A 99 11.99 3.63 -19.25
C ARG A 99 12.22 4.88 -20.10
N SER A 100 11.33 5.87 -20.00
CA SER A 100 11.41 7.15 -20.72
C SER A 100 12.32 8.17 -20.06
N THR A 101 12.77 7.93 -18.83
CA THR A 101 13.69 8.80 -18.09
C THR A 101 15.12 8.25 -18.18
N SER A 102 16.08 8.94 -17.58
CA SER A 102 17.48 8.48 -17.47
C SER A 102 17.64 7.26 -16.53
N GLU A 103 16.64 6.38 -16.48
CA GLU A 103 16.50 5.19 -15.62
C GLU A 103 16.67 5.45 -14.12
N LYS A 104 16.54 6.71 -13.67
CA LYS A 104 16.65 7.03 -12.25
C LYS A 104 15.41 6.48 -11.53
N PRO A 105 15.56 5.55 -10.57
CA PRO A 105 14.43 5.03 -9.81
C PRO A 105 13.83 6.16 -8.97
N ILE A 106 12.50 6.17 -8.91
CA ILE A 106 11.73 7.00 -7.98
C ILE A 106 11.24 6.09 -6.86
N SER A 107 11.80 6.24 -5.67
CA SER A 107 11.34 5.52 -4.48
C SER A 107 9.96 6.02 -4.04
N PHE A 108 9.12 5.13 -3.53
CA PHE A 108 7.82 5.46 -2.97
C PHE A 108 7.57 4.73 -1.64
N ASP A 109 6.86 5.41 -0.73
CA ASP A 109 6.20 4.84 0.46
C ASP A 109 4.72 5.23 0.41
N ILE A 110 3.85 4.23 0.35
CA ILE A 110 2.40 4.41 0.42
C ILE A 110 1.92 3.83 1.73
N GLU A 111 1.46 4.69 2.65
CA GLU A 111 0.79 4.26 3.87
C GLU A 111 -0.68 3.97 3.57
N LEU A 112 -1.11 2.75 3.88
CA LEU A 112 -2.47 2.30 3.60
C LEU A 112 -3.40 2.64 4.76
N VAL A 113 -4.51 3.28 4.44
CA VAL A 113 -5.58 3.61 5.39
C VAL A 113 -6.90 2.96 4.98
N SER A 114 -7.69 2.52 5.96
CA SER A 114 -9.01 1.96 5.73
C SER A 114 -9.98 2.44 6.81
N ASP A 115 -11.19 2.77 6.39
CA ASP A 115 -12.32 3.06 7.25
C ASP A 115 -13.13 1.79 7.62
N LYS A 116 -12.75 0.62 7.10
CA LYS A 116 -13.47 -0.65 7.29
C LYS A 116 -12.72 -1.68 8.12
N VAL A 117 -11.40 -1.74 7.98
CA VAL A 117 -10.53 -2.68 8.70
C VAL A 117 -9.41 -1.94 9.40
N ASP A 118 -9.03 -2.42 10.58
CA ASP A 118 -7.87 -1.91 11.29
C ASP A 118 -6.61 -2.55 10.73
N LEU A 119 -5.94 -1.84 9.82
CA LEU A 119 -4.71 -2.30 9.17
C LEU A 119 -3.52 -2.43 10.14
N ARG A 120 -3.65 -1.97 11.39
CA ARG A 120 -2.63 -2.12 12.45
C ARG A 120 -2.77 -3.45 13.19
N ASN A 121 -3.97 -4.03 13.14
CA ASN A 121 -4.36 -5.25 13.85
C ASN A 121 -4.64 -6.37 12.84
N MET A 122 -3.57 -6.93 12.27
CA MET A 122 -3.67 -8.19 11.56
C MET A 122 -3.89 -9.34 12.54
N LYS A 123 -4.88 -10.20 12.29
CA LYS A 123 -5.13 -11.38 13.13
C LYS A 123 -3.89 -12.27 13.15
N PRO A 124 -3.47 -12.77 14.32
CA PRO A 124 -2.32 -13.67 14.42
C PRO A 124 -2.65 -15.00 13.74
N ASN A 125 -1.86 -15.38 12.74
CA ASN A 125 -1.96 -16.68 12.09
C ASN A 125 -0.65 -17.46 12.16
N VAL A 126 -0.75 -18.74 12.49
CA VAL A 126 0.35 -19.65 12.86
C VAL A 126 1.34 -19.89 11.69
N ASN A 127 0.86 -19.84 10.44
CA ASN A 127 1.66 -20.20 9.27
C ASN A 127 2.57 -19.07 8.74
N LEU A 128 2.28 -17.81 9.04
CA LEU A 128 3.08 -16.65 8.57
C LEU A 128 4.40 -16.44 9.36
N ASN A 129 4.66 -17.26 10.38
CA ASN A 129 5.86 -17.15 11.23
C ASN A 129 7.02 -18.06 10.76
N LYS A 130 6.85 -18.85 9.69
CA LYS A 130 7.96 -19.59 9.12
C LYS A 130 8.78 -18.61 8.28
N GLU A 131 10.01 -18.36 8.69
CA GLU A 131 10.97 -17.54 7.92
C GLU A 131 11.13 -18.14 6.52
N GLU A 132 10.44 -17.58 5.53
CA GLU A 132 10.59 -18.00 4.15
C GLU A 132 11.94 -17.49 3.63
N ASN A 133 12.96 -18.35 3.70
CA ASN A 133 14.12 -18.26 2.82
C ASN A 133 13.66 -18.61 1.39
N VAL A 134 12.97 -17.69 0.72
CA VAL A 134 12.53 -17.89 -0.67
C VAL A 134 13.74 -17.72 -1.58
N LYS A 135 14.40 -18.84 -1.92
CA LYS A 135 15.13 -18.92 -3.18
C LYS A 135 14.10 -18.89 -4.31
N GLU A 136 14.38 -18.10 -5.34
CA GLU A 136 13.57 -17.96 -6.55
C GLU A 136 13.49 -19.29 -7.33
N ASP A 137 12.66 -20.22 -6.88
CA ASP A 137 12.25 -21.34 -7.73
C ASP A 137 11.00 -20.92 -8.51
N VAL A 138 11.27 -20.54 -9.76
CA VAL A 138 10.32 -20.33 -10.85
C VAL A 138 9.67 -21.67 -11.18
N ASN A 139 8.79 -22.17 -10.30
CA ASN A 139 7.80 -23.24 -10.56
C ASN A 139 6.91 -23.53 -9.34
N ASN A 140 6.52 -22.51 -8.58
CA ASN A 140 5.67 -22.76 -7.41
C ASN A 140 4.18 -22.86 -7.81
N SER A 141 3.62 -24.05 -7.58
CA SER A 141 2.21 -24.41 -7.75
C SER A 141 1.29 -23.29 -7.25
N LYS A 142 0.26 -22.97 -8.05
CA LYS A 142 -0.75 -21.95 -7.73
C LYS A 142 -1.47 -22.22 -6.41
N ASP A 143 -1.46 -23.46 -5.93
CA ASP A 143 -2.23 -23.89 -4.76
C ASP A 143 -1.64 -23.36 -3.44
N ASN A 144 -0.32 -23.35 -3.27
CA ASN A 144 0.30 -22.88 -2.02
C ASN A 144 0.21 -21.36 -1.84
N ILE A 145 0.26 -20.58 -2.94
CA ILE A 145 0.22 -19.11 -2.88
C ILE A 145 -1.15 -18.61 -2.38
N GLN A 146 -2.22 -19.32 -2.74
CA GLN A 146 -3.57 -18.91 -2.38
C GLN A 146 -3.83 -19.14 -0.88
N ASP A 147 -3.30 -20.22 -0.30
CA ASP A 147 -3.50 -20.57 1.11
C ASP A 147 -2.83 -19.56 2.07
N ASP A 148 -1.62 -19.11 1.78
CA ASP A 148 -0.95 -18.09 2.60
C ASP A 148 -1.66 -16.73 2.56
N ILE A 149 -2.20 -16.35 1.40
CA ILE A 149 -2.98 -15.12 1.24
C ILE A 149 -4.37 -15.25 1.88
N ASN A 150 -4.97 -16.45 1.86
CA ASN A 150 -6.22 -16.75 2.56
C ASN A 150 -6.07 -16.57 4.08
N ASN A 151 -4.86 -16.68 4.61
CA ASN A 151 -4.57 -16.43 6.02
C ASN A 151 -4.34 -14.94 6.36
N ILE A 152 -4.31 -14.01 5.40
CA ILE A 152 -4.19 -12.58 5.75
C ILE A 152 -5.56 -12.01 6.09
N GLU A 153 -5.81 -11.72 7.37
CA GLU A 153 -7.04 -11.11 7.83
C GLU A 153 -6.77 -9.95 8.81
N PHE A 154 -7.56 -8.89 8.68
CA PHE A 154 -7.51 -7.73 9.57
C PHE A 154 -8.80 -7.64 10.39
N GLU A 155 -8.70 -7.08 11.59
CA GLU A 155 -9.87 -6.80 12.41
C GLU A 155 -10.80 -5.80 11.71
N LYS A 156 -12.11 -6.04 11.79
CA LYS A 156 -13.09 -5.05 11.31
C LYS A 156 -13.18 -3.91 12.31
N ILE A 157 -13.34 -2.69 11.80
CA ILE A 157 -13.61 -1.53 12.65
C ILE A 157 -15.07 -1.65 13.11
N ASN A 158 -15.26 -2.21 14.30
CA ASN A 158 -16.56 -2.31 14.95
C ASN A 158 -16.93 -0.96 15.56
N ASN A 159 -17.25 0.01 14.69
CA ASN A 159 -18.08 1.21 14.92
C ASN A 159 -18.11 1.88 16.32
N ILE A 160 -16.99 1.93 17.04
CA ILE A 160 -16.82 2.84 18.17
C ILE A 160 -15.88 3.93 17.66
N CYS A 161 -16.46 4.90 16.95
CA CYS A 161 -15.86 6.16 16.50
C CYS A 161 -14.41 6.04 15.96
N PRO A 162 -14.18 5.93 14.64
CA PRO A 162 -12.83 6.04 14.10
C PRO A 162 -12.14 7.28 14.67
N LYS A 163 -10.86 7.12 15.08
CA LYS A 163 -10.10 8.22 15.69
C LYS A 163 -10.23 9.48 14.82
N ILE A 164 -10.41 10.64 15.45
CA ILE A 164 -10.57 11.92 14.73
C ILE A 164 -9.46 12.12 13.69
N SER A 165 -8.24 11.68 13.98
CA SER A 165 -7.10 11.75 13.05
C SER A 165 -7.29 10.88 11.81
N SER A 166 -7.87 9.68 11.96
CA SER A 166 -8.18 8.79 10.84
C SER A 166 -9.31 9.39 10.00
N LEU A 167 -10.32 9.99 10.63
CA LEU A 167 -11.38 10.73 9.93
C LEU A 167 -10.82 11.95 9.19
N MET A 168 -9.96 12.74 9.83
CA MET A 168 -9.29 13.89 9.21
C MET A 168 -8.42 13.48 8.03
N ILE A 169 -7.65 12.39 8.14
CA ILE A 169 -6.86 11.87 7.00
C ILE A 169 -7.78 11.43 5.87
N LEU A 170 -8.87 10.73 6.18
CA LEU A 170 -9.87 10.34 5.18
C LEU A 170 -10.55 11.56 4.55
N GLU A 171 -10.76 12.65 5.29
CA GLU A 171 -11.30 13.92 4.82
C GLU A 171 -10.28 14.73 3.99
N MET A 172 -9.00 14.68 4.34
CA MET A 172 -7.92 15.22 3.48
C MET A 172 -7.82 14.44 2.18
N CYS A 173 -8.03 13.13 2.24
CA CYS A 173 -8.28 12.30 1.07
C CYS A 173 -9.61 12.60 0.38
N GLN A 174 -10.46 13.55 0.83
CA GLN A 174 -11.74 13.90 0.20
C GLN A 174 -11.73 15.24 -0.58
N ASN A 175 -10.79 16.15 -0.30
CA ASN A 175 -10.92 17.56 -0.70
C ASN A 175 -9.82 18.13 -1.60
N ILE A 176 -8.98 17.31 -2.24
CA ILE A 176 -8.01 17.83 -3.21
C ILE A 176 -8.71 18.00 -4.56
N LYS A 177 -9.25 19.21 -4.82
CA LYS A 177 -9.56 19.65 -6.18
C LYS A 177 -8.24 20.00 -6.86
N ASP A 178 -8.05 19.50 -8.09
CA ASP A 178 -6.95 19.95 -8.95
C ASP A 178 -6.97 21.48 -9.02
N LYS A 179 -5.83 22.09 -8.71
CA LYS A 179 -5.61 23.54 -8.81
C LYS A 179 -5.03 23.87 -10.18
#